data_AF-A0A915NRN7-F1
#
_entry.id   AF-A0A915NRN7-F1
#
_cell.length_a   1.000
_cell.length_b   1.000
_cell.length_c   1.000
_cell.angle_alpha   90.00
_cell.angle_beta   90.00
_cell.angle_gamma   90.00
#
_symmetry.space_group_name_H-M   'P 1'
#
loop_
_entity.id
_entity.type
_entity.pdbx_description
1 polymer ?
#
loop_
_entity_poly.entity_id
_entity_poly.type
_entity_poly.pdbx_seq_one_letter_code
_entity_poly.pdbx_strand_id
1 'polypeptide(L)'
;MQEVIFLCEIIERNATGIPPNCSIKFGQLFYIYNHYSQSLVGMLIRARKYGLVDFEGEMLYQKQDDNKEVKLLKSVDEIRKSIEYSGDPVNCIKIKDK
;
A
#
# COMPACT_ATOMS: atom_id res chain seq x y z
N MET A 1 7.05 3.21 -9.77
CA MET A 1 5.62 3.58 -9.87
C MET A 1 4.72 2.34 -9.95
N GLN A 2 5.04 1.37 -10.82
CA GLN A 2 4.30 0.10 -10.93
C GLN A 2 4.23 -0.69 -9.62
N GLU A 3 5.28 -0.69 -8.80
CA GLU A 3 5.33 -1.45 -7.54
C GLU A 3 4.28 -1.02 -6.50
N VAL A 4 3.99 0.29 -6.40
CA VAL A 4 2.99 0.81 -5.44
C VAL A 4 1.58 0.48 -5.90
N ILE A 5 1.31 0.59 -7.21
CA ILE A 5 0.02 0.19 -7.80
C ILE A 5 -0.18 -1.31 -7.61
N PHE A 6 0.86 -2.11 -7.90
CA PHE A 6 0.85 -3.55 -7.70
C PHE A 6 0.62 -3.92 -6.22
N LEU A 7 1.26 -3.22 -5.28
CA LEU A 7 1.00 -3.40 -3.85
C LEU A 7 -0.47 -3.14 -3.52
N CYS A 8 -1.06 -2.05 -4.01
CA CYS A 8 -2.46 -1.73 -3.76
C CYS A 8 -3.40 -2.78 -4.38
N GLU A 9 -3.07 -3.30 -5.57
CA GLU A 9 -3.82 -4.41 -6.20
C GLU A 9 -3.76 -5.70 -5.37
N ILE A 10 -2.59 -6.04 -4.83
CA ILE A 10 -2.43 -7.21 -3.98
C ILE A 10 -3.23 -7.05 -2.69
N ILE A 11 -3.21 -5.85 -2.08
CA ILE A 11 -4.01 -5.54 -0.90
C ILE A 11 -5.49 -5.66 -1.25
N GLU A 12 -5.99 -4.97 -2.27
CA GLU A 12 -7.42 -4.95 -2.63
C GLU A 12 -7.97 -6.35 -2.96
N ARG A 13 -7.19 -7.22 -3.62
CA ARG A 13 -7.59 -8.60 -3.93
C ARG A 13 -7.65 -9.53 -2.71
N ASN A 14 -6.85 -9.26 -1.67
CA ASN A 14 -6.69 -10.16 -0.52
C ASN A 14 -7.22 -9.57 0.80
N ALA A 15 -7.60 -8.30 0.80
CA ALA A 15 -8.19 -7.60 1.93
C ALA A 15 -9.65 -8.04 2.13
N THR A 16 -10.10 -7.90 3.37
CA THR A 16 -11.52 -8.04 3.70
C THR A 16 -12.18 -6.66 3.64
N GLY A 17 -13.33 -6.58 2.97
CA GLY A 17 -14.07 -5.33 2.80
C GLY A 17 -13.85 -4.65 1.45
N ILE A 18 -14.31 -3.41 1.31
CA ILE A 18 -14.19 -2.61 0.08
C ILE A 18 -13.58 -1.26 0.47
N PRO A 19 -12.58 -0.73 -0.28
CA PRO A 19 -12.01 0.59 -0.02
C PRO A 19 -13.09 1.67 0.14
N PRO A 20 -12.92 2.64 1.06
CA PRO A 20 -11.78 2.81 1.99
C PRO A 20 -11.85 1.90 3.24
N ASN A 21 -12.91 1.11 3.39
CA ASN A 21 -13.13 0.20 4.51
C ASN A 21 -12.65 -1.22 4.19
N CYS A 22 -11.44 -1.37 3.63
CA CYS A 22 -10.82 -2.68 3.50
C CYS A 22 -9.46 -2.74 4.20
N SER A 23 -9.21 -3.88 4.85
CA SER A 23 -7.99 -4.14 5.59
C SER A 23 -7.47 -5.55 5.32
N ILE A 24 -6.14 -5.70 5.40
CA ILE A 24 -5.46 -6.99 5.38
C ILE A 24 -4.48 -7.06 6.55
N LYS A 25 -4.31 -8.24 7.13
CA LYS A 25 -3.28 -8.45 8.16
C LYS A 25 -1.88 -8.34 7.55
N PHE A 26 -0.97 -7.68 8.25
CA PHE A 26 0.42 -7.51 7.80
C PHE A 26 1.11 -8.84 7.52
N GLY A 27 0.94 -9.84 8.38
CA GLY A 27 1.58 -11.15 8.19
C GLY A 27 1.10 -11.87 6.92
N GLN A 28 -0.20 -11.76 6.62
CA GLN A 28 -0.78 -12.30 5.39
C GLN A 28 -0.26 -11.54 4.17
N LEU A 29 -0.25 -10.20 4.21
CA LEU A 29 0.28 -9.37 3.13
C LEU A 29 1.76 -9.65 2.90
N PHE A 30 2.55 -9.78 3.98
CA PHE A 30 3.96 -10.10 3.92
C PHE A 30 4.20 -11.45 3.25
N TYR A 31 3.47 -12.49 3.64
CA TYR A 31 3.59 -13.80 3.05
C TYR A 31 3.30 -13.78 1.54
N ILE A 32 2.21 -13.13 1.13
CA ILE A 32 1.82 -13.02 -0.29
C ILE A 32 2.85 -12.19 -1.07
N TYR A 33 3.23 -11.02 -0.55
CA TYR A 33 4.10 -10.10 -1.25
C TYR A 33 5.55 -10.58 -1.32
N ASN A 34 6.03 -11.35 -0.32
CA ASN A 34 7.37 -11.91 -0.30
C ASN A 34 7.63 -12.90 -1.46
N HIS A 35 6.58 -13.44 -2.09
CA HIS A 35 6.71 -14.19 -3.34
C HIS A 35 7.17 -13.31 -4.51
N TYR A 36 6.84 -12.02 -4.49
CA TYR A 36 7.14 -11.05 -5.54
C TYR A 36 8.35 -10.16 -5.19
N SER A 37 8.48 -9.70 -3.94
CA SER A 37 9.58 -8.85 -3.49
C SER A 37 9.72 -8.82 -1.96
N GLN A 38 10.97 -8.68 -1.49
CA GLN A 38 11.30 -8.52 -0.07
C GLN A 38 11.17 -7.07 0.42
N SER A 39 10.86 -6.11 -0.45
CA SER A 39 10.82 -4.68 -0.12
C SER A 39 9.47 -4.17 0.41
N LEU A 40 8.60 -5.05 0.93
CA LEU A 40 7.22 -4.71 1.30
C LEU A 40 7.15 -3.52 2.29
N VAL A 41 7.91 -3.55 3.38
CA VAL A 41 7.85 -2.51 4.41
C VAL A 41 8.21 -1.14 3.84
N GLY A 42 9.25 -1.07 3.01
CA GLY A 42 9.63 0.18 2.31
C GLY A 42 8.54 0.67 1.36
N MET A 43 7.83 -0.24 0.69
CA MET A 43 6.70 0.11 -0.18
C MET A 43 5.47 0.58 0.62
N LEU A 44 5.17 -0.04 1.76
CA LEU A 44 4.09 0.40 2.65
C LEU A 44 4.33 1.81 3.19
N ILE A 45 5.56 2.10 3.62
CA ILE A 45 5.95 3.46 4.05
C ILE A 45 5.79 4.46 2.92
N ARG A 46 6.21 4.09 1.70
CA ARG A 46 6.04 4.95 0.52
C ARG A 46 4.56 5.17 0.18
N ALA A 47 3.75 4.12 0.16
CA ALA A 47 2.31 4.20 -0.10
C ALA A 47 1.59 5.04 0.97
N ARG A 48 2.03 4.97 2.24
CA ARG A 48 1.52 5.79 3.34
C ARG A 48 1.83 7.27 3.18
N LYS A 49 3.05 7.61 2.73
CA LYS A 49 3.40 9.01 2.39
C LYS A 49 2.49 9.61 1.32
N TYR A 50 1.97 8.76 0.45
CA TYR A 50 1.00 9.11 -0.59
C TYR A 50 -0.46 8.99 -0.11
N GLY A 51 -0.74 8.70 1.16
CA GLY A 51 -2.11 8.56 1.66
C GLY A 51 -2.92 7.47 0.95
N LEU A 52 -2.25 6.42 0.47
CA LEU A 52 -2.89 5.28 -0.20
C LEU A 52 -3.23 4.18 0.80
N VAL A 53 -2.39 4.02 1.82
CA VAL A 53 -2.54 3.02 2.88
C VAL A 53 -2.34 3.65 4.24
N ASP A 54 -2.88 3.01 5.27
CA ASP A 54 -2.60 3.34 6.66
C ASP A 54 -2.45 2.08 7.53
N PHE A 55 -1.65 2.18 8.57
CA PHE A 55 -1.41 1.10 9.53
C PHE A 55 -0.90 1.68 10.86
N GLU A 56 -1.04 0.90 11.93
CA GLU A 56 -0.67 1.31 13.28
C GLU A 56 0.86 1.27 13.51
N GLY A 57 1.41 2.36 14.06
CA GLY A 57 2.84 2.52 14.34
C GLY A 57 3.62 3.18 13.21
N GLU A 58 4.94 3.32 13.38
CA GLU A 58 5.81 3.94 12.37
C GLU A 58 6.26 2.96 11.29
N MET A 59 6.56 1.72 11.68
CA MET A 59 6.98 0.61 10.82
C MET A 59 6.33 -0.69 11.29
N LEU A 60 6.37 -1.70 10.42
CA LEU A 60 5.87 -3.05 10.70
C LEU A 60 7.02 -4.06 10.65
N TYR A 61 7.15 -4.87 11.69
CA TYR A 61 8.19 -5.89 11.82
C TYR A 61 7.58 -7.28 11.72
N GLN A 62 8.18 -8.15 10.88
CA GLN A 62 7.73 -9.52 10.70
C GLN A 62 7.71 -10.28 12.04
N LYS A 63 6.74 -11.19 12.23
CA LYS A 63 6.51 -12.00 13.44
C LYS A 63 6.02 -11.22 14.66
N GLN A 64 6.36 -9.94 14.77
CA GLN A 64 5.89 -9.07 15.85
C GLN A 64 4.56 -8.41 15.50
N ASP A 65 4.47 -7.84 14.29
CA ASP A 65 3.33 -7.04 13.85
C ASP A 65 2.40 -7.79 12.89
N ASP A 66 2.53 -9.10 12.75
CA ASP A 66 1.78 -9.91 11.77
C ASP A 66 0.26 -9.77 11.89
N ASN A 67 -0.24 -9.43 13.08
CA ASN A 67 -1.66 -9.23 13.36
C ASN A 67 -2.16 -7.80 13.12
N LYS A 68 -1.28 -6.83 12.87
CA LYS A 68 -1.68 -5.45 12.60
C LYS A 68 -2.38 -5.35 11.25
N GLU A 69 -3.38 -4.47 11.19
CA GLU A 69 -4.12 -4.21 9.97
C GLU A 69 -3.42 -3.16 9.11
N VAL A 70 -3.29 -3.47 7.82
CA VAL A 70 -2.96 -2.52 6.76
C VAL A 70 -4.25 -2.19 6.04
N LYS A 71 -4.68 -0.93 6.13
CA LYS A 71 -5.90 -0.41 5.51
C LYS A 71 -5.57 0.22 4.17
N LEU A 72 -6.41 -0.03 3.16
CA LEU A 72 -6.31 0.63 1.87
C LEU A 72 -7.32 1.79 1.82
N LEU A 73 -6.82 3.01 1.67
CA LEU A 73 -7.62 4.23 1.77
C LEU A 73 -8.27 4.64 0.44
N LYS A 74 -7.75 4.15 -0.69
CA LYS A 74 -8.24 4.47 -2.04
C LYS A 74 -8.29 3.19 -2.87
N SER A 75 -9.34 3.02 -3.68
CA SER A 75 -9.41 1.90 -4.62
C SER A 75 -8.29 1.99 -5.68
N VAL A 76 -7.88 0.86 -6.23
CA VAL A 76 -6.84 0.87 -7.28
C VAL A 76 -7.24 1.73 -8.48
N ASP A 77 -8.54 1.77 -8.81
CA ASP A 77 -9.05 2.60 -9.90
C ASP A 77 -8.90 4.10 -9.61
N GLU A 78 -9.14 4.55 -8.37
CA GLU A 78 -8.87 5.93 -7.96
C GLU A 78 -7.37 6.24 -7.95
N ILE A 79 -6.55 5.29 -7.51
CA ILE A 79 -5.09 5.42 -7.49
C ILE A 79 -4.57 5.60 -8.92
N ARG A 80 -5.00 4.76 -9.87
CA ARG A 80 -4.61 4.87 -11.28
C ARG A 80 -5.03 6.19 -11.92
N LYS A 81 -6.19 6.73 -11.55
CA LYS A 81 -6.68 8.03 -12.04
C LYS A 81 -5.96 9.22 -11.42
N SER A 82 -5.46 9.08 -10.19
CA SER A 82 -4.87 10.17 -9.42
C SER A 82 -3.35 10.26 -9.49
N ILE A 83 -2.66 9.18 -9.89
CA ILE A 83 -1.21 9.17 -10.08
C ILE A 83 -0.87 9.84 -11.42
N GLU A 84 -0.30 11.04 -11.36
CA GLU A 84 0.44 11.63 -12.47
C GLU A 84 1.95 11.50 -12.24
N TYR A 85 2.69 11.17 -13.31
CA TYR A 85 4.15 11.14 -13.27
C TYR A 85 4.69 12.55 -13.03
N SER A 86 5.30 12.78 -11.87
CA SER A 86 5.71 14.13 -11.46
C SER A 86 7.02 14.59 -12.12
N GLY A 87 7.81 13.68 -12.68
CA GLY A 87 9.16 13.94 -13.17
C GLY A 87 10.25 14.01 -12.08
N ASP A 88 9.88 13.98 -10.80
CA ASP A 88 10.82 14.00 -9.67
C ASP A 88 11.31 12.57 -9.36
N PRO A 89 12.62 12.28 -9.39
CA PRO A 89 13.16 10.96 -9.09
C PRO A 89 12.96 10.52 -7.63
N VAL A 90 12.73 11.45 -6.70
CA VAL A 90 12.48 11.19 -5.27
C VAL A 90 10.98 11.07 -4.99
N ASN A 91 10.17 11.97 -5.56
CA ASN A 91 8.71 11.99 -5.37
C ASN A 91 7.99 11.81 -6.71
N CYS A 92 8.14 10.64 -7.33
CA CYS A 92 7.67 10.38 -8.71
C CYS A 92 6.14 10.50 -8.92
N ILE A 93 5.35 10.65 -7.84
CA ILE A 93 3.89 10.66 -7.88
C ILE A 93 3.39 12.01 -7.37
N LYS A 94 2.57 12.70 -8.19
CA LYS A 94 1.66 13.74 -7.72
C LYS A 94 0.26 13.14 -7.63
N ILE A 95 -0.37 13.29 -6.47
CA ILE A 95 -1.80 12.97 -6.30
C ILE A 95 -2.55 14.26 -6.59
N LYS A 96 -3.41 14.23 -7.60
CA LYS A 96 -4.41 15.29 -7.77
C LYS A 96 -5.44 15.15 -6.64
N ASP A 97 -5.26 15.91 -5.57
CA ASP A 97 -6.37 16.20 -4.67
C ASP A 97 -7.38 17.05 -5.45
N LYS A 98 -8.62 16.56 -5.49
CA LYS A 98 -9.74 17.21 -6.16
C LYS A 98 -10.36 18.25 -5.24
#